data_AF-A0A1M5PVP9-F1
#
_entry.id   AF-A0A1M5PVP9-F1
#
_cell.length_a   1.000
_cell.length_b   1.000
_cell.length_c   1.000
_cell.angle_alpha   90.00
_cell.angle_beta   90.00
_cell.angle_gamma   90.00
#
_symmetry.space_group_name_H-M   'P 1'
#
loop_
_entity.id
_entity.type
_entity.pdbx_description
1 polymer ?
#
loop_
_entity_poly.entity_id
_entity_poly.type
_entity_poly.pdbx_seq_one_letter_code
_entity_poly.pdbx_strand_id
1 'polypeptide(L)' 'MRNRQHYSNDDKSPLIDLLNCIVCSQTMKIEKSSPDADGMDIIQYRCGRCDRIERVRLFRRTRDALG' A
#
# COMPACT_ATOMS: atom_id res chain seq x y z
N MET A 1 -18.96 -25.69 -15.32
CA MET A 1 -18.35 -25.06 -14.13
C MET A 1 -17.55 -23.86 -14.60
N ARG A 2 -18.01 -22.62 -14.34
CA ARG A 2 -17.34 -21.40 -14.83
C ARG A 2 -16.17 -21.07 -13.90
N ASN A 3 -14.96 -21.18 -14.44
CA ASN A 3 -13.71 -20.88 -13.75
C ASN A 3 -13.67 -19.37 -13.47
N ARG A 4 -13.98 -18.96 -12.23
CA ARG A 4 -13.78 -17.58 -11.75
C ARG A 4 -12.27 -17.37 -11.71
N GLN A 5 -11.71 -16.79 -12.77
CA GLN A 5 -10.36 -16.25 -12.74
C GLN A 5 -10.31 -15.22 -11.61
N HIS A 6 -9.67 -15.60 -10.51
CA HIS A 6 -9.16 -14.66 -9.52
C HIS A 6 -8.13 -13.81 -10.24
N TYR A 7 -8.50 -12.59 -10.63
CA TYR A 7 -7.53 -11.56 -10.95
C TYR A 7 -6.81 -11.21 -9.64
N SER A 8 -5.79 -11.99 -9.29
CA SER A 8 -4.82 -11.60 -8.27
C SER A 8 -4.11 -10.37 -8.81
N ASN A 9 -4.55 -9.21 -8.34
CA ASN A 9 -3.89 -7.95 -8.59
C ASN A 9 -2.57 -7.97 -7.82
N ASP A 10 -1.59 -8.70 -8.38
CA ASP A 10 -0.17 -8.69 -8.00
C ASP A 10 0.53 -7.50 -8.67
N ASP A 11 -0.23 -6.46 -9.04
CA ASP A 11 0.30 -5.17 -9.40
C ASP A 11 0.87 -4.59 -8.10
N LYS A 12 2.13 -5.00 -7.82
CA LYS A 12 3.05 -4.32 -6.93
C LYS A 12 3.09 -2.88 -7.41
N SER A 13 2.10 -2.09 -6.96
CA SER A 13 1.94 -0.71 -7.33
C SER A 13 3.30 -0.05 -7.08
N PRO A 14 3.84 0.77 -7.99
CA PRO A 14 5.15 1.42 -7.84
C PRO A 14 5.27 2.31 -6.58
N LEU A 15 4.22 2.36 -5.75
CA LEU A 15 4.15 2.90 -4.41
C LEU A 15 5.13 2.26 -3.40
N ILE A 16 5.76 1.12 -3.71
CA ILE A 16 6.66 0.40 -2.77
C ILE A 16 7.84 1.28 -2.32
N ASP A 17 8.36 2.13 -3.20
CA ASP A 17 9.58 2.91 -2.94
C ASP A 17 9.32 4.41 -2.66
N LEU A 18 8.06 4.81 -2.42
CA LEU A 18 7.69 6.24 -2.35
C LEU A 18 7.82 6.88 -0.96
N LEU A 19 8.15 6.12 0.10
CA LEU A 19 8.16 6.63 1.46
C LEU A 19 9.56 6.62 2.06
N ASN A 20 10.03 7.80 2.50
CA ASN A 20 11.25 7.94 3.29
C ASN A 20 10.90 8.14 4.75
N CYS A 21 11.66 7.50 5.65
CA CYS A 21 11.48 7.66 7.08
C CYS A 21 11.79 9.10 7.52
N ILE A 22 10.85 9.77 8.18
CA ILE A 22 11.03 11.16 8.65
C ILE A 22 12.19 11.34 9.64
N VAL A 23 12.60 10.26 10.32
CA VAL A 23 13.65 10.32 11.36
C VAL A 23 15.05 10.23 10.77
N CYS A 24 15.26 9.34 9.79
CA CYS A 24 16.61 9.03 9.29
C CYS A 24 16.75 9.11 7.77
N SER A 25 15.72 9.61 7.08
CA SER A 25 15.62 9.82 5.63
C SER A 25 15.85 8.58 4.76
N GLN A 26 15.84 7.39 5.36
CA GLN A 26 16.01 6.12 4.65
C GLN A 26 14.69 5.72 3.99
N THR A 27 14.75 5.29 2.74
CA THR A 27 13.61 4.67 2.04
C THR A 27 13.10 3.47 2.83
N MET A 28 11.80 3.49 3.13
CA MET A 28 11.12 2.47 3.90
C MET A 28 10.62 1.36 2.99
N LYS A 29 10.41 0.16 3.55
CA LYS A 29 9.88 -0.99 2.82
C LYS A 29 8.49 -1.34 3.34
N ILE A 30 7.62 -1.82 2.44
CA ILE A 30 6.33 -2.38 2.84
C ILE A 30 6.57 -3.67 3.63
N GLU A 31 6.02 -3.74 4.84
CA GLU A 31 6.02 -4.93 5.69
C GLU A 31 4.69 -5.70 5.57
N LYS A 32 3.57 -4.98 5.46
CA LYS A 32 2.23 -5.58 5.35
C LYS A 32 1.28 -4.67 4.58
N SER A 33 0.35 -5.26 3.84
CA SER A 33 -0.85 -4.59 3.34
C SER A 33 -2.09 -5.37 3.77
N SER A 34 -3.13 -4.65 4.19
CA SER A 34 -4.43 -5.23 4.50
C SER A 34 -5.51 -4.15 4.47
N PRO A 35 -6.75 -4.47 4.09
CA PRO A 35 -7.86 -3.53 4.21
C PRO A 35 -8.13 -3.19 5.68
N ASP A 36 -8.61 -1.98 5.94
CA ASP A 36 -9.16 -1.58 7.23
C ASP A 36 -10.63 -1.99 7.38
N ALA A 37 -11.23 -1.60 8.51
CA ALA A 37 -12.63 -1.91 8.82
C ALA A 37 -13.61 -1.32 7.80
N ASP A 38 -13.22 -0.25 7.10
CA ASP A 38 -14.01 0.42 6.08
C ASP A 38 -13.72 -0.14 4.67
N GLY A 39 -12.88 -1.18 4.56
CA GLY A 39 -12.48 -1.80 3.30
C GLY A 39 -11.41 -1.03 2.53
N MET A 40 -10.80 0.01 3.13
CA MET A 40 -9.76 0.82 2.50
C MET A 40 -8.39 0.16 2.71
N ASP A 41 -7.59 0.09 1.64
CA ASP A 41 -6.26 -0.51 1.72
C ASP A 41 -5.34 0.30 2.66
N ILE A 42 -4.85 -0.34 3.74
CA ILE A 42 -3.78 0.20 4.58
C ILE A 42 -2.48 -0.52 4.25
N ILE A 43 -1.42 0.27 4.06
CA ILE A 43 -0.04 -0.21 3.89
C ILE A 43 0.77 0.17 5.12
N GLN A 44 1.46 -0.82 5.68
CA GLN A 44 2.44 -0.64 6.75
C GLN A 44 3.84 -0.64 6.16
N TYR A 45 4.56 0.45 6.35
CA TYR A 45 5.97 0.62 6.03
C TYR A 45 6.82 0.46 7.29
N ARG A 46 8.00 -0.14 7.13
CA ARG A 46 9.03 -0.20 8.17
C ARG A 46 10.34 0.38 7.66
N CYS A 47 10.96 1.22 8.49
CA CYS A 47 12.30 1.72 8.23
C CYS A 47 13.33 0.63 8.58
N GLY A 48 14.16 0.23 7.62
CA GLY A 48 15.22 -0.75 7.88
C GLY A 48 16.39 -0.22 8.73
N ARG A 49 16.41 1.06 9.10
CA ARG A 49 17.50 1.68 9.88
C ARG A 49 17.12 1.97 11.32
N CYS A 50 15.94 2.55 11.57
CA CYS A 50 15.50 2.94 12.92
C CYS A 50 14.26 2.17 13.40
N ASP A 51 13.83 1.14 12.66
CA ASP A 51 12.67 0.30 12.95
C ASP A 51 11.32 1.01 13.10
N ARG A 52 11.27 2.30 12.77
CA ARG A 52 10.03 3.07 12.77
C ARG A 52 9.00 2.43 11.83
N ILE A 53 7.78 2.28 12.32
CA ILE A 53 6.63 1.79 11.56
C ILE A 53 5.73 2.97 11.21
N GLU A 54 5.38 3.11 9.94
CA GLU A 54 4.42 4.09 9.44
C GLU A 54 3.29 3.39 8.71
N ARG A 55 2.04 3.81 8.95
CA ARG A 55 0.85 3.24 8.31
C ARG A 55 0.20 4.32 7.45
N VAL A 56 -0.06 4.00 6.19
CA VAL A 56 -0.70 4.91 5.24
C VAL A 56 -1.96 4.25 4.69
N ARG A 57 -3.01 5.06 4.48
CA ARG A 57 -4.24 4.63 3.82
C ARG A 57 -4.17 5.01 2.35
N LEU A 58 -4.38 4.05 1.46
CA LEU A 58 -4.49 4.32 0.03
C LEU A 58 -5.89 4.83 -0.29
N PHE A 59 -5.96 6.04 -0.80
CA PHE A 59 -7.17 6.58 -1.40
C PHE A 59 -7.11 6.32 -2.91
N ARG A 60 -7.78 5.25 -3.37
CA ARG A 60 -7.95 5.01 -4.81
C ARG A 60 -8.91 6.04 -5.36
N ARG A 61 -8.39 7.06 -6.05
CA ARG A 61 -9.22 7.96 -6.86
C ARG A 61 -9.57 7.23 -8.16
N THR A 62 -10.80 6.75 -8.30
CA THR A 62 -11.31 6.29 -9.60
C THR A 62 -11.43 7.51 -10.52
N ARG A 63 -10.82 7.43 -11.71
CA ARG A 63 -10.89 8.51 -12.70
C ARG A 63 -12.25 8.57 -13.42
N ASP A 64 -13.15 7.61 -13.17
CA ASP A 64 -14.43 7.45 -13.87
C ASP A 64 -15.65 7.93 -13.07
N ALA A 65 -15.51 8.98 -12.26
CA ALA A 65 -16.62 9.59 -11.53
C ALA A 65 -16.93 11.02 -11.99
N LEU A 66 -16.71 11.32 -13.28
CA LEU A 66 -17.19 12.54 -13.93
C LEU A 66 -17.55 12.25 -15.40
N GLY A 67 -18.86 12.11 -15.66
CA GLY A 67 -19.47 12.31 -16.98
C GLY A 67 -19.91 11.05 -17.69
#